data_AF-A0A0L0CPV8-F1
#
_entry.id   AF-A0A0L0CPV8-F1
#
_cell.length_a   1.000
_cell.length_b   1.000
_cell.length_c   1.000
_cell.angle_alpha   90.00
_cell.angle_beta   90.00
_cell.angle_gamma   90.00
#
_symmetry.space_group_name_H-M   'P 1'
#
loop_
_entity.id
_entity.type
_entity.pdbx_description
1 polymer ?
#
loop_
_entity_poly.entity_id
_entity_poly.type
_entity_poly.pdbx_seq_one_letter_code
_entity_poly.pdbx_strand_id
1 'polypeptide(L)'
;MYLEIKPDLAVEAYQKALELNPHDSHLASKLGRAYVKTHQYVKAIQFYQEALKNQNHECLNLNLAELFLKLRQFKSAEEVLTKNEDQKQMYF
;
A
#
# COMPACT_ATOMS: atom_id res chain seq x y z
N MET A 1 -23.03 -18.53 10.73
CA MET A 1 -22.61 -17.18 11.14
C MET A 1 -21.36 -16.82 10.33
N TYR A 2 -21.54 -16.32 9.10
CA TYR A 2 -20.41 -15.83 8.32
C TYR A 2 -19.99 -14.51 8.96
N LEU A 3 -18.84 -14.50 9.63
CA LEU A 3 -18.12 -13.26 9.91
C LEU A 3 -17.77 -12.67 8.55
N GLU A 4 -18.69 -11.91 7.96
CA GLU A 4 -18.32 -10.88 7.00
C GLU A 4 -17.28 -10.03 7.72
N ILE A 5 -16.01 -10.28 7.39
CA ILE A 5 -14.90 -9.43 7.75
C ILE A 5 -15.23 -8.12 7.03
N LYS A 6 -16.02 -7.26 7.69
CA LYS A 6 -16.34 -5.92 7.21
C LYS A 6 -14.99 -5.26 7.06
N PRO A 7 -14.54 -5.02 5.83
CA PRO A 7 -13.16 -4.65 5.64
C PRO A 7 -12.93 -3.19 6.10
N ASP A 8 -13.99 -2.42 6.33
CA ASP A 8 -13.98 -1.17 7.08
C ASP A 8 -13.48 -1.32 8.53
N LEU A 9 -13.86 -2.38 9.24
CA LEU A 9 -13.36 -2.65 10.60
C LEU A 9 -11.87 -3.05 10.59
N ALA A 10 -11.44 -3.77 9.55
CA ALA A 10 -10.03 -4.15 9.40
C ALA A 10 -9.15 -2.93 9.13
N VAL A 11 -9.63 -1.99 8.30
CA VAL A 11 -8.98 -0.71 8.05
C VAL A 11 -8.80 0.08 9.35
N GLU A 12 -9.86 0.21 10.16
CA GLU A 12 -9.80 0.96 11.42
C GLU A 12 -8.85 0.31 12.45
N ALA A 13 -8.87 -1.02 12.54
CA ALA A 13 -7.97 -1.78 13.41
C ALA A 13 -6.50 -1.63 12.99
N TYR A 14 -6.21 -1.67 11.69
CA TYR A 14 -4.85 -1.47 11.19
C TYR A 14 -4.40 -0.01 11.32
N GLN A 15 -5.29 0.97 11.18
CA GLN A 15 -4.96 2.39 11.44
C GLN A 15 -4.54 2.59 12.89
N LYS A 16 -5.32 2.11 13.87
CA LYS A 16 -4.94 2.19 15.29
C LYS A 16 -3.62 1.46 15.58
N ALA A 17 -3.39 0.32 14.95
CA ALA A 17 -2.13 -0.41 15.09
C ALA A 17 -0.95 0.37 14.49
N LEU A 18 -1.17 1.07 13.37
CA LEU A 18 -0.17 1.94 12.74
C LEU A 18 0.07 3.21 13.56
N GLU A 19 -0.94 3.75 14.25
CA GLU A 19 -0.76 4.86 15.20
C GLU A 19 0.14 4.46 16.38
N LEU A 20 0.02 3.22 16.84
CA LEU A 20 0.89 2.66 17.87
C LEU A 20 2.30 2.36 17.35
N ASN A 21 2.41 1.87 16.11
CA ASN A 21 3.68 1.52 15.45
C ASN A 21 3.74 2.10 14.03
N PRO A 22 4.08 3.40 13.87
CA PRO A 22 4.07 4.07 12.56
C PRO A 22 5.18 3.57 11.62
N HIS A 23 6.14 2.79 12.12
CA HIS A 23 7.25 2.24 11.35
C HIS A 23 7.01 0.81 10.84
N ASP A 24 5.85 0.22 11.13
CA ASP A 24 5.55 -1.15 10.70
C ASP A 24 5.03 -1.18 9.25
N SER A 25 5.94 -1.48 8.32
CA SER A 25 5.65 -1.65 6.90
C SER A 25 4.71 -2.81 6.60
N HIS A 26 4.67 -3.82 7.46
CA HIS A 26 3.78 -4.96 7.33
C HIS A 26 2.33 -4.56 7.65
N LEU A 27 2.12 -3.74 8.69
CA LEU A 27 0.82 -3.15 8.99
C LEU A 27 0.35 -2.21 7.87
N ALA A 28 1.21 -1.34 7.37
CA ALA A 28 0.89 -0.48 6.24
C ALA A 28 0.49 -1.30 4.99
N SER A 29 1.19 -2.39 4.72
CA SER A 29 0.87 -3.30 3.61
C SER A 29 -0.51 -3.95 3.78
N LYS A 30 -0.83 -4.43 4.99
CA LYS A 30 -2.14 -5.01 5.32
C LYS A 30 -3.26 -4.00 5.19
N LEU A 31 -3.05 -2.77 5.67
CA LEU A 31 -4.02 -1.67 5.57
C LEU A 31 -4.30 -1.30 4.11
N GLY A 32 -3.27 -1.11 3.30
CA GLY A 32 -3.42 -0.86 1.87
C GLY A 32 -4.15 -2.01 1.15
N ARG A 33 -3.80 -3.26 1.45
CA ARG A 33 -4.49 -4.44 0.87
C ARG A 33 -5.95 -4.53 1.31
N ALA A 34 -6.26 -4.13 2.53
CA ALA A 34 -7.65 -4.05 3.00
C ALA A 34 -8.43 -3.05 2.14
N TYR A 35 -7.89 -1.85 1.90
CA TYR A 35 -8.52 -0.88 0.99
C TYR A 35 -8.72 -1.44 -0.43
N VAL A 36 -7.75 -2.15 -0.98
CA VAL A 36 -7.88 -2.80 -2.30
C VAL A 36 -9.01 -3.83 -2.30
N LYS A 37 -9.11 -4.68 -1.26
CA LYS A 37 -10.20 -5.65 -1.11
C LYS A 37 -11.57 -5.00 -0.96
N THR A 38 -11.63 -3.78 -0.41
CA THR A 38 -12.88 -2.99 -0.29
C THR A 38 -13.27 -2.28 -1.57
N HIS A 39 -12.52 -2.45 -2.67
CA HIS A 39 -12.67 -1.68 -3.91
C HIS A 39 -12.43 -0.17 -3.73
N GLN A 40 -11.89 0.27 -2.59
CA GLN A 40 -11.48 1.66 -2.32
C GLN A 40 -10.10 1.93 -2.90
N TYR A 41 -9.95 1.74 -4.21
CA TYR A 41 -8.66 1.81 -4.89
C TYR A 41 -8.00 3.19 -4.78
N VAL A 42 -8.79 4.27 -4.88
CA VAL A 42 -8.28 5.65 -4.76
C VAL A 42 -7.65 5.88 -3.39
N LYS A 43 -8.32 5.45 -2.32
CA LYS A 43 -7.79 5.56 -0.95
C LYS A 43 -6.56 4.67 -0.75
N ALA A 44 -6.56 3.46 -1.33
CA ALA A 44 -5.39 2.58 -1.28
C ALA A 44 -4.16 3.25 -1.91
N ILE A 45 -4.33 3.86 -3.10
CA ILE A 45 -3.25 4.57 -3.81
C ILE A 45 -2.73 5.74 -2.97
N GLN A 46 -3.63 6.60 -2.46
CA GLN A 46 -3.24 7.74 -1.63
C GLN A 46 -2.49 7.29 -0.37
N PHE A 47 -3.01 6.27 0.31
CA PHE A 47 -2.39 5.70 1.50
C PHE A 47 -0.99 5.16 1.20
N TYR A 48 -0.84 4.36 0.14
CA TYR A 48 0.47 3.84 -0.26
C TYR A 48 1.46 4.95 -0.60
N GLN A 49 1.02 5.98 -1.35
CA GLN A 49 1.87 7.12 -1.68
C GLN A 49 2.32 7.91 -0.45
N GLU A 50 1.43 8.14 0.52
CA GLU A 50 1.77 8.83 1.76
C GLU A 50 2.72 8.00 2.63
N ALA A 51 2.44 6.69 2.76
CA ALA A 51 3.30 5.78 3.50
C ALA A 51 4.72 5.72 2.88
N LEU A 52 4.82 5.72 1.55
CA LEU A 52 6.08 5.75 0.81
C LEU A 52 6.84 7.08 0.94
N LYS A 53 6.14 8.22 1.10
CA LYS A 53 6.78 9.52 1.36
C LYS A 53 7.44 9.57 2.74
N ASN A 54 6.77 9.00 3.74
CA ASN A 54 7.27 9.01 5.11
C ASN A 54 8.37 7.97 5.32
N GLN A 55 8.21 6.78 4.71
CA GLN A 55 9.19 5.70 4.82
C GLN A 55 9.26 4.93 3.51
N ASN A 56 10.48 4.82 2.97
CA ASN A 56 10.70 4.11 1.73
C ASN A 56 10.68 2.59 1.94
N HIS A 57 9.49 2.01 1.90
CA HIS A 57 9.28 0.58 2.07
C HIS A 57 9.08 -0.10 0.72
N GLU A 58 10.07 -0.90 0.32
CA GLU A 58 10.05 -1.66 -0.94
C GLU A 58 8.77 -2.51 -1.09
N CYS A 59 8.28 -3.10 0.00
CA CYS A 59 7.04 -3.88 0.02
C CYS A 59 5.80 -3.04 -0.37
N LEU A 60 5.73 -1.76 -0.01
CA LEU A 60 4.59 -0.91 -0.34
C LEU A 60 4.62 -0.48 -1.81
N ASN A 61 5.81 -0.22 -2.36
CA ASN A 61 5.99 0.05 -3.79
C ASN A 61 5.48 -1.10 -4.64
N LEU A 62 5.82 -2.34 -4.29
CA LEU A 62 5.34 -3.53 -5.01
C LEU A 62 3.82 -3.66 -4.95
N ASN A 63 3.20 -3.43 -3.78
CA ASN A 63 1.74 -3.48 -3.65
C ASN A 63 1.05 -2.37 -4.45
N LEU A 64 1.63 -1.16 -4.50
CA LEU A 64 1.10 -0.05 -5.28
C LEU A 64 1.20 -0.30 -6.79
N ALA A 65 2.34 -0.83 -7.26
CA ALA A 65 2.52 -1.24 -8.64
C ALA A 65 1.52 -2.35 -9.03
N GLU A 66 1.36 -3.38 -8.19
CA GLU A 66 0.38 -4.45 -8.43
C GLU A 66 -1.06 -3.89 -8.52
N LEU A 67 -1.39 -2.92 -7.66
CA LEU A 67 -2.69 -2.24 -7.70
C LEU A 67 -2.87 -1.47 -9.03
N PHE A 68 -1.88 -0.71 -9.46
CA PHE A 68 -1.94 -0.01 -10.74
C PHE A 68 -2.08 -0.97 -11.93
N LEU A 69 -1.39 -2.11 -11.90
CA LEU A 69 -1.55 -3.16 -12.92
C LEU A 69 -2.98 -3.72 -12.94
N LYS A 70 -3.58 -3.99 -11.77
CA LYS A 70 -4.98 -4.43 -11.67
C LYS A 70 -5.95 -3.39 -12.22
N LEU A 71 -5.64 -2.10 -12.06
CA LEU A 71 -6.43 -1.00 -12.61
C LEU A 71 -6.14 -0.71 -14.09
N ARG A 72 -5.29 -1.50 -14.75
CA ARG A 72 -4.77 -1.29 -16.12
C ARG A 72 -4.05 0.06 -16.30
N GLN A 73 -3.57 0.65 -15.21
CA GLN A 73 -2.77 1.87 -15.21
C GLN A 73 -1.29 1.51 -15.35
N PHE A 74 -0.92 0.97 -16.52
CA PHE A 74 0.44 0.49 -16.77
C PHE A 74 1.51 1.57 -16.64
N LYS A 75 1.20 2.80 -17.10
CA LYS A 75 2.11 3.94 -16.98
C LYS A 75 2.46 4.26 -15.52
N SER A 76 1.44 4.36 -14.66
CA SER A 76 1.65 4.63 -13.23
C SER A 76 2.37 3.48 -12.52
N ALA A 77 2.10 2.22 -12.92
CA ALA A 77 2.81 1.07 -12.39
C ALA A 77 4.31 1.11 -12.74
N GLU A 78 4.63 1.42 -14.00
CA GLU A 78 6.00 1.56 -14.48
C GLU A 78 6.74 2.68 -13.77
N GLU A 79 6.11 3.85 -13.57
CA GLU A 79 6.69 4.96 -12.79
C GLU A 79 7.03 4.58 -11.34
N VAL A 80 6.19 3.75 -10.70
CA VAL A 80 6.44 3.28 -9.32
C VAL A 80 7.57 2.25 -9.28
N LEU A 81 7.61 1.34 -10.25
CA LEU A 81 8.65 0.32 -10.33
C LEU A 81 10.01 0.92 -10.67
N THR A 82 10.06 1.82 -11.67
CA THR A 82 11.29 2.53 -12.06
C THR A 82 11.85 3.37 -10.92
N LYS A 83 11.02 4.15 -10.22
CA LYS A 83 11.47 4.87 -9.01
C LYS A 83 12.09 3.96 -7.96
N ASN A 84 11.55 2.75 -7.79
CA ASN A 84 12.09 1.78 -6.84
C ASN A 84 13.43 1.20 -7.33
N GLU A 85 13.54 0.90 -8.62
CA GLU A 85 14.76 0.42 -9.27
C GLU A 85 15.88 1.47 -9.28
N ASP A 86 15.57 2.74 -9.57
CA ASP A 86 16.50 3.87 -9.49
C ASP A 86 17.04 4.05 -8.07
N GLN A 87 16.18 3.91 -7.04
CA GLN A 87 16.61 3.97 -5.65
C GLN A 87 17.44 2.76 -5.22
N LYS A 88 17.21 1.59 -5.84
CA LYS A 88 18.06 0.39 -5.66
C LYS A 88 19.43 0.56 -6.31
N GLN A 89 19.48 1.10 -7.53
CA GLN A 89 20.73 1.34 -8.26
C GLN A 89 21.59 2.42 -7.60
N MET A 90 20.99 3.31 -6.80
CA MET A 90 21.75 4.26 -5.98
C MET A 90 22.47 3.61 -4.79
N TYR A 91 22.18 2.34 -4.46
CA TYR A 91 22.70 1.67 -3.28
C TYR A 91 23.79 0.61 -3.50
N PHE A 92 24.26 0.36 -4.73
CA PHE A 92 25.62 -0.11 -5.12
C PHE A 92 25.59 -0.73 -6.54
#